data_AF-A0A7J7ZFG5-F1
#
_entry.id   AF-A0A7J7ZFG5-F1
#
_cell.length_a   1.000
_cell.length_b   1.000
_cell.length_c   1.000
_cell.angle_alpha   90.00
_cell.angle_beta   90.00
_cell.angle_gamma   90.00
#
_symmetry.space_group_name_H-M   'P 1'
#
loop_
_entity.id
_entity.type
_entity.pdbx_description
1 polymer ?
#
loop_
_entity_poly.entity_id
_entity_poly.type
_entity_poly.pdbx_seq_one_letter_code
_entity_poly.pdbx_strand_id
1 'polypeptide(L)'
;MKKELNNNTTAGQAMVVELILTFQLALCIFSSTDPRRTGPVGSPALSIGLSVTLGHLVGIYFTGCSMNPARSFGPAVVMRRFTPAHWVFWVGPIVGAALAAILYFYLLFPTSLSLSERVAVVKGTYEPEDDWEEQREERKKTMELTAH
;
A
#
# COMPACT_ATOMS: atom_id res chain seq x y z
N MET A 1 -8.48 17.52 -16.87
CA MET A 1 -7.14 16.91 -16.92
C MET A 1 -7.24 15.62 -17.74
N LYS A 2 -6.66 15.55 -18.95
CA LYS A 2 -6.72 14.36 -19.82
C LYS A 2 -5.82 13.26 -19.23
N LYS A 3 -6.35 12.05 -19.02
CA LYS A 3 -5.56 10.83 -18.74
C LYS A 3 -5.22 10.16 -20.07
N GLU A 4 -4.33 10.79 -20.82
CA GLU A 4 -3.74 10.21 -22.02
C GLU A 4 -2.28 9.89 -21.71
N LEU A 5 -1.80 8.75 -22.22
CA LEU A 5 -0.38 8.40 -22.16
C LEU A 5 0.41 9.54 -22.80
N ASN A 6 1.54 9.94 -22.21
CA ASN A 6 2.43 10.87 -22.91
C ASN A 6 2.78 10.27 -24.29
N ASN A 7 2.71 11.06 -25.36
CA ASN A 7 2.88 10.59 -26.75
C ASN A 7 4.22 9.86 -27.00
N ASN A 8 5.20 10.03 -26.11
CA ASN A 8 6.51 9.38 -26.16
C ASN A 8 6.65 8.14 -25.25
N THR A 9 5.58 7.71 -24.56
CA THR A 9 5.62 6.60 -23.61
C THR A 9 4.80 5.44 -24.14
N THR A 10 5.39 4.24 -24.18
CA THR A 10 4.66 3.01 -24.55
C THR A 10 3.79 2.50 -23.40
N ALA A 11 2.74 1.73 -23.71
CA ALA A 11 1.87 1.14 -22.69
C ALA A 11 2.65 0.26 -21.69
N GLY A 12 3.69 -0.44 -22.14
CA GLY A 12 4.57 -1.23 -21.29
C GLY A 12 5.40 -0.37 -20.33
N GLN A 13 5.99 0.73 -20.81
CA GLN A 13 6.71 1.67 -19.93
C GLN A 13 5.79 2.29 -18.88
N ALA A 14 4.58 2.68 -19.28
CA ALA A 14 3.57 3.18 -18.36
C ALA A 14 3.17 2.16 -17.29
N MET A 15 3.06 0.88 -17.66
CA MET A 15 2.81 -0.21 -16.72
C MET A 15 3.93 -0.35 -15.69
N VAL A 16 5.19 -0.34 -16.13
CA VAL A 16 6.35 -0.45 -15.23
C VAL A 16 6.42 0.74 -14.28
N VAL A 17 6.15 1.95 -14.77
CA VAL A 17 6.10 3.15 -13.92
C VAL A 17 5.00 3.01 -12.87
N GLU A 18 3.76 2.71 -13.26
CA GLU A 18 2.64 2.54 -12.32
C GLU A 18 2.88 1.43 -11.29
N LEU A 19 3.57 0.35 -11.70
CA LEU A 19 4.00 -0.73 -10.81
C LEU A 19 4.95 -0.21 -9.74
N ILE A 20 6.02 0.50 -10.12
CA ILE A 20 7.02 1.03 -9.17
C ILE A 20 6.39 2.05 -8.22
N LEU A 21 5.56 2.96 -8.74
CA LEU A 21 4.91 3.99 -7.93
C LEU A 21 3.96 3.39 -6.88
N THR A 22 3.24 2.34 -7.25
CA THR A 22 2.31 1.66 -6.31
C THR A 22 3.07 0.76 -5.36
N PHE A 23 4.15 0.12 -5.81
CA PHE A 23 5.02 -0.71 -4.99
C PHE A 23 5.62 0.08 -3.81
N GLN A 24 6.23 1.25 -4.07
CA GLN A 24 6.79 2.07 -2.99
C GLN A 24 5.71 2.57 -2.02
N LEU A 25 4.51 2.88 -2.52
CA LEU A 25 3.39 3.31 -1.68
C LEU A 25 2.93 2.17 -0.77
N ALA A 26 2.71 0.99 -1.33
CA ALA A 26 2.28 -0.18 -0.57
C ALA A 26 3.32 -0.58 0.48
N LEU A 27 4.62 -0.56 0.14
CA LEU A 27 5.69 -0.76 1.12
C LEU A 27 5.67 0.30 2.22
N CYS A 28 5.48 1.58 1.88
CA CYS A 28 5.39 2.65 2.87
C CYS A 28 4.22 2.42 3.82
N ILE A 29 3.04 2.06 3.30
CA ILE A 29 1.86 1.72 4.09
C ILE A 29 2.18 0.55 5.03
N PHE A 30 2.61 -0.60 4.50
CA PHE A 30 2.87 -1.79 5.32
C PHE A 30 3.92 -1.50 6.41
N SER A 31 5.01 -0.83 6.06
CA SER A 31 6.07 -0.48 7.01
C SER A 31 5.63 0.51 8.10
N SER A 32 4.64 1.36 7.80
CA SER A 32 4.16 2.43 8.68
C SER A 32 2.97 1.98 9.53
N THR A 33 2.25 0.95 9.11
CA THR A 33 1.08 0.39 9.83
C THR A 33 1.40 -0.94 10.53
N ASP A 34 2.64 -1.42 10.48
CA ASP A 34 3.02 -2.67 11.15
C ASP A 34 3.17 -2.47 12.66
N PRO A 35 2.34 -3.13 13.50
CA PRO A 35 2.43 -3.02 14.95
C PRO A 35 3.72 -3.63 15.53
N ARG A 36 4.39 -4.53 14.78
CA ARG A 36 5.65 -5.17 15.20
C ARG A 36 6.85 -4.22 15.14
N ARG A 37 6.66 -3.03 14.56
CA ARG A 37 7.73 -2.04 14.42
C ARG A 37 8.03 -1.38 15.76
N THR A 38 9.21 -1.65 16.31
CA THR A 38 9.69 -1.11 17.59
C THR A 38 10.37 0.26 17.48
N GLY A 39 10.75 0.69 16.27
CA GLY A 39 11.36 2.01 16.04
C GLY A 39 10.33 3.14 15.92
N PRO A 40 10.70 4.41 16.24
CA PRO A 40 9.79 5.53 16.15
C PRO A 40 9.28 5.73 14.72
N VAL A 41 7.98 5.52 14.51
CA VAL A 41 7.29 5.66 13.21
C VAL A 41 6.96 7.12 12.90
N GLY A 42 7.02 8.00 13.90
CA GLY A 42 6.59 9.39 13.78
C GLY A 42 5.10 9.45 13.46
N SER A 43 4.74 10.05 12.32
CA SER A 43 3.36 10.09 11.82
C SER A 43 3.20 9.16 10.61
N PRO A 44 2.52 8.00 10.77
CA PRO A 44 2.20 7.11 9.65
C PRO A 44 1.43 7.83 8.54
N ALA A 45 0.46 8.68 8.92
CA ALA A 45 -0.35 9.44 7.96
C ALA A 45 0.51 10.40 7.12
N LEU A 46 1.47 11.10 7.74
CA LEU A 46 2.36 12.01 7.02
C LEU A 46 3.29 11.25 6.07
N SER A 47 3.86 10.13 6.54
CA SER A 47 4.75 9.29 5.74
C SER A 47 4.05 8.74 4.49
N ILE A 48 2.82 8.24 4.65
CA ILE A 48 2.00 7.76 3.53
C ILE A 48 1.66 8.92 2.57
N GLY A 49 1.28 10.08 3.09
CA GLY A 49 0.99 11.27 2.27
C GLY A 49 2.21 11.77 1.46
N LEU A 50 3.39 11.76 2.07
CA LEU A 50 4.65 12.09 1.38
C LEU A 50 5.02 11.05 0.33
N SER A 51 4.78 9.76 0.60
CA SER A 51 4.97 8.69 -0.38
C SER A 51 4.06 8.84 -1.61
N VAL A 52 2.80 9.25 -1.42
CA VAL A 52 1.91 9.61 -2.54
C VAL A 52 2.43 10.83 -3.30
N THR A 53 2.92 11.84 -2.59
CA THR A 53 3.49 13.06 -3.19
C THR A 53 4.71 12.75 -4.05
N LEU A 54 5.64 11.93 -3.53
CA LEU A 54 6.78 11.41 -4.28
C LEU A 54 6.33 10.68 -5.55
N GLY A 55 5.28 9.84 -5.41
CA GLY A 55 4.71 9.14 -6.55
C GLY A 55 4.16 10.07 -7.63
N HIS A 56 3.57 11.20 -7.24
CA HIS A 56 3.07 12.21 -8.17
C HIS A 56 4.21 13.00 -8.84
N LEU A 57 5.28 13.33 -8.13
CA LEU A 57 6.43 14.06 -8.68
C LEU A 57 7.04 13.34 -9.90
N VAL A 58 7.02 12.02 -9.91
CA VAL A 58 7.50 11.21 -11.04
C VAL A 58 6.35 10.82 -11.98
N GLY A 59 5.25 10.29 -11.44
CA GLY A 59 4.17 9.68 -12.22
C GLY A 59 3.37 10.63 -13.11
N ILE A 60 3.35 11.93 -12.79
CA ILE A 60 2.64 12.93 -13.60
C ILE A 60 3.20 13.00 -15.03
N TYR A 61 4.53 12.90 -15.20
CA TYR A 61 5.18 13.05 -16.51
C TYR A 61 4.95 11.88 -17.48
N PHE A 62 4.62 10.70 -16.94
CA PHE A 62 4.44 9.47 -17.73
C PHE A 62 2.98 9.15 -17.98
N THR A 63 2.16 9.13 -16.92
CA THR A 63 0.80 8.56 -16.94
C THR A 63 -0.27 9.48 -16.33
N GLY A 64 0.13 10.63 -15.79
CA GLY A 64 -0.76 11.48 -14.98
C GLY A 64 -1.01 10.92 -13.58
N CYS A 65 -0.17 9.98 -13.13
CA CYS A 65 -0.18 9.35 -11.81
C CYS A 65 -1.54 8.70 -11.45
N SER A 66 -1.72 7.43 -11.85
CA SER A 66 -2.89 6.64 -11.44
C SER A 66 -2.72 6.18 -10.00
N MET A 67 -1.75 5.31 -9.71
CA MET A 67 -1.46 4.64 -8.41
C MET A 67 -2.64 3.91 -7.76
N ASN A 68 -3.86 4.08 -8.27
CA ASN A 68 -5.10 3.59 -7.72
C ASN A 68 -6.12 3.42 -8.87
N PRO A 69 -6.58 2.19 -9.13
CA PRO A 69 -7.56 1.91 -10.18
C PRO A 69 -8.86 2.72 -10.01
N ALA A 70 -9.35 2.92 -8.78
CA ALA A 70 -10.57 3.67 -8.51
C ALA A 70 -10.45 5.16 -8.91
N ARG A 71 -9.27 5.76 -8.67
CA ARG A 71 -8.94 7.15 -9.07
C ARG A 71 -8.82 7.31 -10.58
N SER A 72 -8.63 6.23 -11.32
CA SER A 72 -8.64 6.19 -12.79
C SER A 72 -10.00 5.85 -13.37
N PHE A 73 -10.76 5.00 -12.69
CA PHE A 73 -12.08 4.57 -13.11
C PHE A 73 -13.14 5.67 -12.96
N GLY A 74 -13.17 6.38 -11.82
CA GLY A 74 -14.15 7.43 -11.53
C GLY A 74 -14.34 8.45 -12.67
N PRO A 75 -13.29 9.19 -13.10
CA PRO A 75 -13.41 10.14 -14.19
C PRO A 75 -13.67 9.47 -15.56
N ALA A 76 -13.20 8.24 -15.78
CA ALA A 76 -13.45 7.51 -17.02
C ALA A 76 -14.95 7.18 -17.19
N VAL A 77 -15.62 6.82 -16.11
CA VAL A 77 -17.08 6.58 -16.08
C VAL A 77 -17.86 7.87 -16.26
N VAL A 78 -17.54 8.91 -15.48
CA VAL A 78 -18.25 10.20 -15.53
C VAL A 78 -18.14 10.84 -16.92
N MET A 79 -16.94 10.80 -17.51
CA MET A 79 -16.70 11.38 -18.83
C MET A 79 -17.04 10.41 -19.98
N ARG A 80 -17.44 9.17 -19.68
CA ARG A 80 -17.67 8.06 -20.63
C ARG A 80 -16.54 7.88 -21.65
N ARG A 81 -15.29 8.08 -21.21
CA ARG A 81 -14.09 7.98 -22.06
C ARG A 81 -13.09 7.04 -21.43
N PHE A 82 -13.04 5.83 -21.96
CA PHE A 82 -12.02 4.84 -21.63
C PHE A 82 -10.92 4.90 -22.68
N THR A 83 -9.72 5.29 -22.28
CA THR A 83 -8.54 5.26 -23.13
C THR A 83 -8.17 3.80 -23.44
N PRO A 84 -7.67 3.45 -24.65
CA PRO A 84 -7.26 2.07 -24.96
C PRO A 84 -6.25 1.47 -23.98
N ALA A 85 -5.42 2.31 -23.35
CA ALA A 85 -4.45 1.91 -22.33
C ALA A 85 -5.02 1.83 -20.89
N HIS A 86 -6.35 1.91 -20.69
CA HIS A 86 -6.95 1.97 -19.35
C HIS A 86 -6.61 0.74 -18.49
N TRP A 87 -6.41 -0.43 -19.09
CA TRP A 87 -6.02 -1.66 -18.40
C TRP A 87 -4.70 -1.52 -17.63
N VAL A 88 -3.79 -0.65 -18.09
CA VAL A 88 -2.50 -0.37 -17.44
C VAL A 88 -2.70 0.18 -16.03
N PHE A 89 -3.75 0.98 -15.83
CA PHE A 89 -4.12 1.58 -14.54
C PHE A 89 -4.75 0.60 -13.56
N TRP A 90 -5.09 -0.61 -14.02
CA TRP A 90 -5.54 -1.71 -13.19
C TRP A 90 -4.37 -2.65 -12.89
N VAL A 91 -3.77 -3.18 -13.95
CA VAL A 91 -2.72 -4.19 -13.85
C VAL A 91 -1.47 -3.64 -13.15
N GLY A 92 -1.00 -2.44 -13.53
CA GLY A 92 0.19 -1.83 -12.93
C GLY A 92 0.07 -1.71 -11.41
N PRO A 93 -0.96 -1.00 -10.89
CA PRO A 93 -1.13 -0.85 -9.44
C PRO A 93 -1.37 -2.16 -8.69
N ILE A 94 -2.20 -3.07 -9.23
CA ILE A 94 -2.48 -4.35 -8.57
C ILE A 94 -1.20 -5.19 -8.45
N VAL A 95 -0.42 -5.29 -9.53
CA VAL A 95 0.84 -6.05 -9.52
C VAL A 95 1.85 -5.40 -8.58
N GLY A 96 2.00 -4.07 -8.61
CA GLY A 96 2.91 -3.35 -7.71
C GLY A 96 2.56 -3.53 -6.23
N ALA A 97 1.27 -3.43 -5.87
CA ALA A 97 0.80 -3.64 -4.51
C ALA A 97 0.98 -5.10 -4.06
N ALA A 98 0.68 -6.08 -4.93
CA ALA A 98 0.86 -7.49 -4.62
C ALA A 98 2.34 -7.85 -4.39
N LEU A 99 3.25 -7.34 -5.23
CA LEU A 99 4.69 -7.54 -5.05
C LEU A 99 5.20 -6.92 -3.75
N ALA A 100 4.73 -5.72 -3.39
CA ALA A 100 5.06 -5.09 -2.12
C ALA A 100 4.56 -5.90 -0.93
N ALA A 101 3.35 -6.46 -1.01
CA ALA A 101 2.78 -7.29 0.04
C ALA A 101 3.57 -8.60 0.20
N ILE A 102 3.93 -9.25 -0.90
CA ILE A 102 4.76 -10.46 -0.88
C ILE A 102 6.12 -10.15 -0.24
N LEU A 103 6.79 -9.09 -0.70
CA LEU A 103 8.09 -8.69 -0.17
C LEU A 103 8.02 -8.38 1.33
N TYR A 104 7.01 -7.62 1.77
CA TYR A 104 6.91 -7.22 3.17
C TYR A 104 6.50 -8.37 4.09
N PHE A 105 5.39 -9.06 3.78
CA PHE A 105 4.78 -10.05 4.68
C PHE A 105 5.36 -11.46 4.57
N TYR A 106 6.12 -11.79 3.53
CA TYR A 106 6.70 -13.13 3.37
C TYR A 106 8.23 -13.14 3.38
N LEU A 107 8.89 -12.08 2.89
CA LEU A 107 10.35 -12.05 2.80
C LEU A 107 10.98 -11.24 3.94
N LEU A 108 10.51 -10.01 4.20
CA LEU A 108 11.12 -9.13 5.20
C LEU A 108 10.63 -9.42 6.61
N PHE A 109 9.31 -9.49 6.80
CA PHE A 109 8.69 -9.67 8.11
C PHE A 109 7.63 -10.78 8.07
N PRO A 110 8.06 -12.05 7.92
CA PRO A 110 7.16 -13.19 7.86
C PRO A 110 6.32 -13.30 9.13
N THR A 111 5.00 -13.39 8.97
CA THR A 111 4.11 -13.69 10.10
C THR A 111 4.12 -15.20 10.36
N SER A 112 4.24 -15.59 11.64
CA SER A 112 4.27 -16.98 12.11
C SER A 112 2.91 -17.70 12.09
N LEU A 113 1.89 -17.15 11.41
CA LEU A 113 0.55 -17.73 11.34
C LEU A 113 0.55 -19.10 10.65
N SER A 114 -0.06 -20.07 11.32
CA SER A 114 -0.45 -21.38 10.83
C SER A 114 -1.42 -21.26 9.64
N LEU A 115 -1.51 -22.32 8.84
CA LEU A 115 -2.43 -22.37 7.69
C LEU A 115 -3.89 -22.21 8.11
N SER A 116 -4.29 -22.81 9.24
CA SER A 116 -5.64 -22.69 9.77
C SER A 116 -5.98 -21.24 10.14
N GLU A 117 -5.02 -20.52 10.73
CA GLU A 117 -5.17 -19.12 11.11
C GLU A 117 -5.23 -18.21 9.89
N ARG A 118 -4.39 -18.45 8.87
CA ARG A 118 -4.46 -17.71 7.59
C ARG A 118 -5.82 -17.87 6.92
N VAL A 119 -6.38 -19.09 6.93
CA VAL A 119 -7.72 -19.35 6.40
C VAL A 119 -8.78 -18.66 7.26
N ALA A 120 -8.61 -18.64 8.58
CA ALA A 120 -9.51 -17.92 9.48
C ALA A 120 -9.49 -16.40 9.21
N VAL A 121 -8.32 -15.80 8.93
CA VAL A 121 -8.21 -14.37 8.56
C VAL A 121 -8.96 -14.09 7.27
N VAL A 122 -8.80 -14.94 6.25
CA VAL A 122 -9.53 -14.81 4.97
C VAL A 122 -11.04 -14.95 5.14
N LYS A 123 -11.48 -15.83 6.05
CA LYS A 123 -12.91 -16.03 6.37
C LYS A 123 -13.47 -14.98 7.33
N GLY A 124 -12.63 -14.12 7.92
CA GLY A 124 -13.01 -13.17 8.95
C GLY A 124 -13.38 -13.82 10.29
N THR A 125 -13.00 -15.08 10.51
CA THR A 125 -13.24 -15.84 11.75
C THR A 125 -11.98 -15.98 12.60
N TYR A 126 -10.96 -15.17 12.33
CA TYR A 126 -9.73 -15.17 13.11
C TYR A 126 -9.94 -14.40 14.42
N GLU A 127 -9.81 -15.11 15.52
CA GLU A 127 -9.74 -14.54 16.86
C GLU A 127 -8.28 -14.56 17.29
N PRO A 128 -7.63 -13.40 17.49
CA PRO A 128 -6.27 -13.38 18.02
C PRO A 128 -6.29 -13.86 19.48
N GLU A 129 -5.62 -14.98 19.77
CA GLU A 129 -5.39 -15.42 21.16
C GLU A 129 -4.50 -14.40 21.89
N ASP A 130 -5.01 -13.84 23.01
CA ASP A 130 -4.36 -13.13 24.14
C ASP A 130 -3.25 -12.06 23.94
N ASP A 131 -2.83 -11.72 22.72
CA ASP A 131 -1.74 -10.76 22.44
C ASP A 131 -2.12 -9.31 22.84
N TRP A 132 -3.42 -8.99 22.88
CA TRP A 132 -3.93 -7.68 23.31
C TRP A 132 -3.82 -7.44 24.82
N GLU A 133 -3.91 -8.50 25.62
CA GLU A 133 -3.75 -8.40 27.08
C GLU A 133 -2.28 -8.22 27.45
N GLU A 134 -1.38 -8.98 26.83
CA GLU A 134 0.07 -8.83 27.01
C GLU A 134 0.55 -7.43 26.58
N GLN A 135 0.11 -6.91 25.42
CA GLN A 135 0.43 -5.55 24.99
C GLN A 135 -0.20 -4.45 25.86
N ARG A 136 -1.35 -4.72 26.51
CA ARG A 136 -1.93 -3.79 27.51
C ARG A 136 -1.10 -3.77 28.78
N GLU A 137 -0.69 -4.94 29.26
CA GLU A 137 0.15 -5.09 30.45
C GLU A 137 1.53 -4.46 30.25
N GLU A 138 2.17 -4.64 29.08
CA GLU A 138 3.43 -3.96 28.76
C GLU A 138 3.28 -2.44 28.65
N ARG A 139 2.19 -1.95 28.03
CA ARG A 139 1.90 -0.50 27.99
C ARG A 139 1.69 0.07 29.39
N LYS A 140 0.96 -0.62 30.27
CA LYS A 140 0.78 -0.20 31.67
C LYS A 140 2.13 -0.08 32.37
N LYS A 141 2.97 -1.11 32.28
CA LYS A 141 4.33 -1.10 32.87
C LYS A 141 5.19 0.05 32.34
N THR A 142 5.11 0.31 31.03
CA THR A 142 5.86 1.41 30.41
C THR A 142 5.37 2.77 30.91
N MET A 143 4.05 2.96 31.01
CA MET A 143 3.45 4.18 31.54
C MET A 143 3.83 4.43 33.00
N GLU A 144 3.83 3.38 33.82
CA GLU A 144 4.27 3.45 35.23
C GLU A 144 5.75 3.82 35.36
N LEU A 145 6.63 3.30 34.49
CA LEU A 145 8.06 3.65 34.49
C LEU A 145 8.34 5.10 34.11
N THR A 146 7.55 5.70 33.22
CA THR A 146 7.70 7.12 32.80
C THR A 146 7.03 8.13 33.74
N ALA A 147 6.30 7.67 34.76
CA ALA A 147 5.56 8.53 35.69
C ALA A 147 6.36 8.98 36.93
N HIS A 148 7.61 8.53 37.06
CA HIS A 148 8.58 8.92 38.10
C HIS A 148 9.71 9.76 37.51
#